data_AF-A0A1H4TJ35-F1
#
_entry.id   AF-A0A1H4TJ35-F1
#
_cell.length_a   1.000
_cell.length_b   1.000
_cell.length_c   1.000
_cell.angle_alpha   90.00
_cell.angle_beta   90.00
_cell.angle_gamma   90.00
#
_symmetry.space_group_name_H-M   'P 1'
#
loop_
_entity.id
_entity.type
_entity.pdbx_description
1 polymer ?
#
loop_
_entity_poly.entity_id
_entity_poly.type
_entity_poly.pdbx_seq_one_letter_code
_entity_poly.pdbx_strand_id
1 'polypeptide(L)'
;MKRLDLVVGCNGAGKSTFVALTLAPLLPASPLVNADEIATQRWPANPAAHSYEAAEIAAKTRAHLLTLGKSFIAETVFSHPSKLELINEARTHDYTVVLHVVMIPEELAVQRVRYRVRAGGHDVPEDKIRQRYHRLWGLLAQAFPRCDHVSVYDNSSSTGPRIVAQFTDGHLVGEATWPAWTPVDLTSHTSRGEHP
;
A
#
# COMPACT_ATOMS: atom_id res chain seq x y z
N MET A 1 1.38 12.22 -18.72
CA MET A 1 0.87 12.41 -17.35
C MET A 1 1.78 11.68 -16.39
N LYS A 2 2.30 12.36 -15.35
CA LYS A 2 3.16 11.76 -14.32
C LYS A 2 2.27 11.08 -13.29
N ARG A 3 2.51 9.81 -12.96
CA ARG A 3 1.61 9.03 -12.11
C ARG A 3 2.37 8.19 -11.09
N LEU A 4 1.91 8.27 -9.83
CA LEU A 4 2.38 7.45 -8.72
C LEU A 4 1.25 6.49 -8.33
N ASP A 5 1.41 5.21 -8.61
CA ASP A 5 0.51 4.17 -8.10
C ASP A 5 1.08 3.59 -6.81
N LEU A 6 0.47 3.95 -5.68
CA LEU A 6 0.92 3.55 -4.35
C LEU A 6 0.07 2.38 -3.84
N VAL A 7 0.66 1.19 -3.75
CA VAL A 7 0.01 -0.02 -3.23
C VAL A 7 0.35 -0.20 -1.75
N VAL A 8 -0.68 -0.19 -0.92
CA VAL A 8 -0.58 -0.15 0.54
C VAL A 8 -1.41 -1.24 1.20
N GLY A 9 -1.06 -1.62 2.42
CA GLY A 9 -1.69 -2.75 3.11
C GLY A 9 -0.75 -3.47 4.06
N CYS A 10 -1.31 -4.18 5.03
CA CYS A 10 -0.53 -4.93 6.02
C CYS A 10 0.32 -6.06 5.39
N ASN A 11 1.22 -6.65 6.18
CA ASN A 11 1.93 -7.85 5.74
C ASN A 11 0.92 -8.98 5.47
N GLY A 12 1.14 -9.79 4.43
CA GLY A 12 0.20 -10.86 4.08
C GLY A 12 -1.08 -10.42 3.36
N ALA A 13 -1.30 -9.10 3.17
CA ALA A 13 -2.47 -8.58 2.45
C ALA A 13 -2.55 -9.01 0.98
N GLY A 14 -1.45 -9.45 0.36
CA GLY A 14 -1.41 -9.83 -1.06
C GLY A 14 -1.04 -8.70 -2.02
N LYS A 15 -0.39 -7.63 -1.51
CA LYS A 15 0.04 -6.47 -2.31
C LYS A 15 0.92 -6.85 -3.51
N SER A 16 1.96 -7.65 -3.31
CA SER A 16 2.87 -8.03 -4.40
C SER A 16 2.16 -8.88 -5.47
N THR A 17 1.21 -9.73 -5.06
CA THR A 17 0.33 -10.46 -6.00
C THR A 17 -0.58 -9.50 -6.78
N PHE A 18 -1.17 -8.51 -6.10
CA PHE A 18 -1.97 -7.47 -6.73
C PHE A 18 -1.15 -6.64 -7.73
N VAL A 19 0.08 -6.27 -7.38
CA VAL A 19 0.99 -5.58 -8.30
C VAL A 19 1.29 -6.46 -9.52
N ALA A 20 1.74 -7.70 -9.29
CA ALA A 20 2.20 -8.58 -10.36
C ALA A 20 1.09 -8.98 -11.34
N LEU A 21 -0.13 -9.24 -10.84
CA LEU A 21 -1.23 -9.76 -11.65
C LEU A 21 -2.20 -8.69 -12.14
N THR A 22 -2.20 -7.50 -11.53
CA THR A 22 -3.14 -6.43 -11.88
C THR A 22 -2.42 -5.17 -12.38
N LEU A 23 -1.59 -4.52 -11.55
CA LEU A 23 -1.05 -3.21 -11.91
C LEU A 23 0.08 -3.26 -12.93
N ALA A 24 1.06 -4.16 -12.76
CA ALA A 24 2.22 -4.22 -13.64
C ALA A 24 1.84 -4.51 -15.11
N PRO A 25 0.90 -5.41 -15.43
CA PRO A 25 0.40 -5.59 -16.80
C PRO A 25 -0.29 -4.34 -17.37
N LEU A 26 -0.98 -3.55 -16.53
CA LEU A 26 -1.67 -2.32 -16.94
C LEU A 26 -0.72 -1.12 -17.07
N LEU A 27 0.41 -1.14 -16.36
CA LEU A 27 1.39 -0.05 -16.28
C LEU A 27 2.81 -0.56 -16.63
N PRO A 28 3.03 -1.14 -17.82
CA PRO A 28 4.29 -1.81 -18.16
C PRO A 28 5.50 -0.86 -18.21
N ALA A 29 5.27 0.45 -18.36
CA ALA A 29 6.31 1.47 -18.36
C ALA A 29 6.66 2.02 -16.96
N SER A 30 5.90 1.63 -15.92
CA SER A 30 6.08 2.11 -14.55
C SER A 30 6.92 1.11 -13.75
N PRO A 31 8.18 1.41 -13.39
CA PRO A 31 8.97 0.53 -12.55
C PRO A 31 8.34 0.37 -11.16
N LEU A 32 8.48 -0.83 -10.58
CA LEU A 32 8.12 -1.11 -9.20
C LEU A 32 9.26 -0.72 -8.26
N VAL A 33 8.94 0.02 -7.19
CA VAL A 33 9.86 0.32 -6.10
C VAL A 33 9.35 -0.35 -4.82
N ASN A 34 9.93 -1.50 -4.48
CA ASN A 34 9.62 -2.29 -3.29
C ASN A 34 10.90 -2.58 -2.48
N ALA A 35 10.91 -2.20 -1.21
CA ALA A 35 12.07 -2.43 -0.33
C ALA A 35 12.38 -3.92 -0.13
N ASP A 36 11.36 -4.79 -0.07
CA ASP A 36 11.57 -6.23 0.13
C ASP A 36 12.20 -6.87 -1.12
N GLU A 37 11.83 -6.41 -2.32
CA GLU A 37 12.46 -6.84 -3.58
C GLU A 37 13.90 -6.35 -3.69
N ILE A 38 14.14 -5.08 -3.34
CA ILE A 38 15.50 -4.51 -3.29
C ILE A 38 16.37 -5.33 -2.32
N ALA A 39 15.85 -5.67 -1.14
CA ALA A 39 16.57 -6.47 -0.16
C ALA A 39 16.92 -7.85 -0.72
N THR A 40 15.95 -8.52 -1.36
CA THR A 40 16.09 -9.86 -1.91
C THR A 40 17.08 -9.90 -3.07
N GLN A 41 17.05 -8.91 -3.96
CA GLN A 41 17.94 -8.83 -5.12
C GLN A 41 19.38 -8.48 -4.72
N ARG A 42 19.56 -7.54 -3.77
CA ARG A 42 20.87 -7.03 -3.39
C ARG A 42 21.59 -7.86 -2.34
N TRP A 43 20.85 -8.50 -1.43
CA TRP A 43 21.40 -9.33 -0.37
C TRP A 43 20.70 -10.70 -0.29
N PRO A 44 20.79 -11.54 -1.35
CA PRO A 44 20.05 -12.80 -1.42
C PRO A 44 20.36 -13.76 -0.27
N ALA A 45 21.57 -13.70 0.31
CA ALA A 45 21.97 -14.53 1.44
C ALA A 45 21.33 -14.12 2.78
N ASN A 46 20.99 -12.84 2.96
CA ASN A 46 20.39 -12.35 4.20
C ASN A 46 19.53 -11.07 4.01
N PRO A 47 18.42 -11.10 3.26
CA PRO A 47 17.63 -9.91 2.96
C PRO A 47 17.09 -9.21 4.22
N ALA A 48 16.74 -9.99 5.24
CA ALA A 48 16.11 -9.50 6.47
C ALA A 48 17.03 -8.53 7.25
N ALA A 49 18.32 -8.87 7.35
CA ALA A 49 19.30 -8.03 8.04
C ALA A 49 19.49 -6.66 7.37
N HIS A 50 19.25 -6.57 6.06
CA HIS A 50 19.42 -5.35 5.27
C HIS A 50 18.10 -4.60 5.02
N SER A 51 17.04 -4.91 5.78
CA SER A 51 15.72 -4.29 5.60
C SER A 51 15.71 -2.76 5.73
N TYR A 52 16.55 -2.20 6.61
CA TYR A 52 16.70 -0.74 6.75
C TYR A 52 17.42 -0.13 5.55
N GLU A 53 18.55 -0.70 5.14
CA GLU A 53 19.31 -0.24 3.96
C GLU A 53 18.45 -0.33 2.69
N ALA A 54 17.69 -1.40 2.52
CA ALA A 54 16.75 -1.57 1.42
C ALA A 54 15.63 -0.51 1.44
N ALA A 55 15.10 -0.17 2.62
CA ALA A 55 14.09 0.87 2.77
C ALA A 55 14.65 2.27 2.42
N GLU A 56 15.90 2.56 2.76
CA GLU A 56 16.57 3.80 2.37
C GLU A 56 16.82 3.87 0.85
N ILE A 57 17.28 2.77 0.24
CA ILE A 57 17.44 2.69 -1.22
C ILE A 57 16.11 2.91 -1.91
N ALA A 58 15.04 2.27 -1.42
CA ALA A 58 13.69 2.47 -1.96
C ALA A 58 13.25 3.93 -1.84
N ALA A 59 13.52 4.60 -0.70
CA ALA A 59 13.21 6.01 -0.51
C ALA A 59 13.97 6.92 -1.50
N LYS A 60 15.29 6.74 -1.62
CA LYS A 60 16.12 7.47 -2.59
C LYS A 60 15.66 7.25 -4.02
N THR A 61 15.30 6.01 -4.37
CA THR A 61 14.81 5.66 -5.71
C THR A 61 13.50 6.39 -6.03
N ARG A 62 12.54 6.42 -5.09
CA ARG A 62 11.27 7.16 -5.28
C ARG A 62 11.52 8.66 -5.45
N ALA A 63 12.32 9.28 -4.59
CA ALA A 63 12.66 10.70 -4.69
C ALA A 63 13.35 11.05 -6.02
N HIS A 64 14.22 10.15 -6.51
CA HIS A 64 14.86 10.31 -7.81
C HIS A 64 13.85 10.22 -8.96
N LEU A 65 12.93 9.27 -8.93
CA LEU A 65 11.87 9.12 -9.94
C LEU A 65 10.93 10.34 -9.96
N LEU A 66 10.56 10.86 -8.78
CA LEU A 66 9.80 12.10 -8.64
C LEU A 66 10.49 13.27 -9.33
N THR A 67 11.76 13.49 -9.02
CA THR A 67 12.60 14.52 -9.65
C THR A 67 12.67 14.36 -11.17
N LEU A 68 12.78 13.12 -11.67
CA LEU A 68 12.82 12.83 -13.10
C LEU A 68 11.46 12.96 -13.81
N GLY A 69 10.35 13.11 -13.08
CA GLY A 69 9.01 13.08 -13.68
C GLY A 69 8.64 11.72 -14.29
N LYS A 70 9.25 10.63 -13.84
CA LYS A 70 8.93 9.27 -14.31
C LYS A 70 7.85 8.63 -13.45
N SER A 71 6.77 8.18 -14.07
CA SER A 71 5.73 7.39 -13.41
C SER A 71 6.31 6.11 -12.80
N PHE A 72 5.77 5.67 -11.66
CA PHE A 72 6.23 4.45 -10.98
C PHE A 72 5.15 3.86 -10.07
N ILE A 73 5.34 2.58 -9.73
CA ILE A 73 4.54 1.88 -8.73
C ILE A 73 5.38 1.80 -7.45
N ALA A 74 4.80 2.10 -6.30
CA ALA A 74 5.45 1.90 -5.01
C ALA A 74 4.63 0.94 -4.16
N GLU A 75 5.28 -0.09 -3.60
CA GLU A 75 4.66 -0.99 -2.64
C GLU A 75 5.20 -0.70 -1.23
N THR A 76 4.32 -0.56 -0.24
CA THR A 76 4.72 -0.34 1.15
C THR A 76 3.66 -0.81 2.13
N VAL A 77 4.08 -1.11 3.36
CA VAL A 77 3.13 -1.38 4.45
C VAL A 77 2.39 -0.11 4.87
N PHE A 78 2.94 1.08 4.60
CA PHE A 78 2.34 2.39 4.97
C PHE A 78 2.17 2.61 6.48
N SER A 79 3.03 2.01 7.31
CA SER A 79 2.97 2.10 8.78
C SER A 79 3.90 3.15 9.41
N HIS A 80 4.29 4.20 8.66
CA HIS A 80 5.19 5.26 9.13
C HIS A 80 4.82 6.62 8.51
N PRO A 81 4.91 7.75 9.23
CA PRO A 81 4.53 9.08 8.72
C PRO A 81 5.20 9.50 7.42
N SER A 82 6.45 9.07 7.18
CA SER A 82 7.18 9.40 5.94
C SER A 82 6.53 8.92 4.64
N LYS A 83 5.45 8.14 4.70
CA LYS A 83 4.70 7.70 3.52
C LYS A 83 3.63 8.73 3.14
N LEU A 84 3.18 9.55 4.09
CA LEU A 84 2.42 10.76 3.81
C LEU A 84 3.29 11.83 3.14
N GLU A 85 4.57 11.93 3.56
CA GLU A 85 5.54 12.83 2.93
C GLU A 85 5.75 12.48 1.45
N LEU A 86 5.88 11.19 1.11
CA LEU A 86 5.96 10.73 -0.28
C LEU A 86 4.78 11.20 -1.13
N ILE A 87 3.55 11.15 -0.59
CA ILE A 87 2.35 11.63 -1.30
C ILE A 87 2.44 13.13 -1.52
N ASN A 88 2.80 13.88 -0.48
CA ASN A 88 2.95 15.33 -0.56
C ASN A 88 4.01 15.72 -1.60
N GLU A 89 5.17 15.06 -1.60
CA GLU A 89 6.26 15.29 -2.55
C GLU A 89 5.80 14.98 -3.98
N ALA A 90 5.08 13.87 -4.19
CA ALA A 90 4.52 13.54 -5.50
C ALA A 90 3.61 14.66 -6.04
N ARG A 91 2.74 15.21 -5.18
CA ARG A 91 1.87 16.34 -5.54
C ARG A 91 2.65 17.60 -5.87
N THR A 92 3.70 17.94 -5.12
CA THR A 92 4.55 19.10 -5.44
C THR A 92 5.29 18.96 -6.77
N HIS A 93 5.44 17.72 -7.24
CA HIS A 93 5.97 17.39 -8.57
C HIS A 93 4.87 17.16 -9.61
N ASP A 94 3.62 17.60 -9.40
CA ASP A 94 2.46 17.45 -10.29
C ASP A 94 2.18 16.00 -10.74
N TYR A 95 2.37 15.03 -9.84
CA TYR A 95 1.94 13.67 -10.09
C TYR A 95 0.45 13.50 -9.78
N THR A 96 -0.24 12.75 -10.62
CA THR A 96 -1.48 12.08 -10.22
C THR A 96 -1.13 10.94 -9.28
N VAL A 97 -1.60 10.99 -8.05
CA VAL A 97 -1.39 9.99 -7.01
C VAL A 97 -2.60 9.08 -6.93
N VAL A 98 -2.39 7.80 -7.21
CA VAL A 98 -3.42 6.76 -7.12
C VAL A 98 -3.07 5.78 -6.01
N LEU A 99 -3.93 5.68 -5.01
CA LEU A 99 -3.76 4.85 -3.83
C LEU A 99 -4.57 3.56 -3.97
N HIS A 100 -3.89 2.41 -3.89
CA HIS A 100 -4.51 1.08 -3.90
C HIS A 100 -4.35 0.44 -2.52
N VAL A 101 -5.42 0.44 -1.73
CA VAL A 101 -5.43 -0.12 -0.36
C VAL A 101 -5.87 -1.58 -0.40
N VAL A 102 -4.97 -2.51 -0.08
CA VAL A 102 -5.29 -3.93 0.02
C VAL A 102 -5.42 -4.31 1.50
N MET A 103 -6.63 -4.67 1.92
CA MET A 103 -6.98 -4.94 3.32
C MET A 103 -7.41 -6.39 3.54
N ILE A 104 -7.07 -6.90 4.72
CA ILE A 104 -7.49 -8.20 5.28
C ILE A 104 -7.61 -8.07 6.81
N PRO A 105 -8.34 -8.97 7.50
CA PRO A 105 -8.32 -9.05 8.96
C PRO A 105 -6.91 -9.29 9.52
N GLU A 106 -6.64 -8.76 10.72
CA GLU A 106 -5.33 -8.89 11.39
C GLU A 106 -4.90 -10.34 11.60
N GLU A 107 -5.80 -11.19 12.10
CA GLU A 107 -5.50 -12.62 12.30
C GLU A 107 -5.17 -13.33 10.98
N LEU A 108 -5.87 -12.96 9.90
CA LEU A 108 -5.57 -13.51 8.57
C LEU A 108 -4.19 -13.05 8.09
N ALA A 109 -3.77 -11.81 8.41
CA ALA A 109 -2.44 -11.32 8.10
C ALA A 109 -1.35 -12.15 8.80
N VAL A 110 -1.51 -12.42 10.10
CA VAL A 110 -0.59 -13.27 10.87
C VAL A 110 -0.54 -14.69 10.29
N GLN A 111 -1.70 -15.28 10.01
CA GLN A 111 -1.79 -16.62 9.43
C GLN A 111 -1.12 -16.71 8.06
N ARG A 112 -1.36 -15.75 7.16
CA ARG A 112 -0.75 -15.71 5.83
C ARG A 112 0.76 -15.54 5.88
N VAL A 113 1.29 -14.72 6.79
CA VAL A 113 2.74 -14.59 6.97
C VAL A 113 3.33 -15.90 7.49
N ARG A 114 2.74 -16.53 8.51
CA ARG A 114 3.19 -17.84 9.02
C ARG A 114 3.21 -18.91 7.92
N TYR A 115 2.19 -18.97 7.07
CA TYR A 115 2.15 -19.89 5.94
C TYR A 115 3.27 -19.61 4.93
N ARG A 116 3.48 -18.34 4.57
CA ARG A 116 4.55 -17.92 3.66
C ARG A 116 5.94 -18.30 4.19
N VAL A 117 6.19 -18.16 5.49
CA VAL A 117 7.46 -18.56 6.13
C VAL A 117 7.66 -20.07 6.02
N ARG A 118 6.62 -20.87 6.27
CA ARG A 118 6.68 -22.33 6.08
C ARG A 118 6.95 -22.73 4.63
N ALA A 119 6.54 -21.91 3.68
CA ALA A 119 6.84 -22.07 2.25
C ALA A 119 8.20 -21.48 1.82
N GLY A 120 9.06 -21.06 2.76
CA GLY A 120 10.40 -20.54 2.48
C GLY A 120 10.47 -19.03 2.17
N GLY A 121 9.39 -18.28 2.39
CA GLY A 121 9.36 -16.83 2.20
C GLY A 121 9.80 -16.02 3.43
N HIS A 122 9.76 -14.69 3.31
CA HIS A 122 10.27 -13.76 4.33
C HIS A 122 9.48 -13.80 5.65
N ASP A 123 10.23 -13.97 6.74
CA ASP A 123 9.73 -13.93 8.12
C ASP A 123 9.64 -12.50 8.66
N VAL A 124 8.53 -12.24 9.34
CA VAL A 124 8.27 -11.00 10.06
C VAL A 124 7.70 -11.38 11.42
N PRO A 125 8.33 -10.96 12.53
CA PRO A 125 7.82 -11.21 13.87
C PRO A 125 6.37 -10.77 14.02
N GLU A 126 5.56 -11.58 14.70
CA GLU A 126 4.11 -11.35 14.81
C GLU A 126 3.78 -10.01 15.48
N ASP A 127 4.47 -9.67 16.56
CA ASP A 127 4.35 -8.38 17.25
C ASP A 127 4.56 -7.21 16.27
N LYS A 128 5.53 -7.33 15.36
CA LYS A 128 5.80 -6.34 14.32
C LYS A 128 4.70 -6.30 13.26
N ILE A 129 4.08 -7.43 12.91
CA ILE A 129 2.91 -7.47 12.01
C ILE A 129 1.76 -6.68 12.63
N ARG A 130 1.41 -6.98 13.89
CA ARG A 130 0.29 -6.35 14.61
C ARG A 130 0.51 -4.85 14.83
N GLN A 131 1.70 -4.46 15.28
CA GLN A 131 2.04 -3.04 15.43
C GLN A 131 1.92 -2.26 14.12
N ARG A 132 2.40 -2.83 13.00
CA ARG A 132 2.27 -2.20 11.68
C ARG A 132 0.82 -2.16 11.21
N TYR A 133 0.05 -3.20 11.50
CA TYR A 133 -1.38 -3.28 11.18
C TYR A 133 -2.15 -2.12 11.81
N HIS A 134 -2.00 -1.88 13.11
CA HIS A 134 -2.74 -0.80 13.77
C HIS A 134 -2.30 0.61 13.32
N ARG A 135 -0.99 0.83 13.12
CA ARG A 135 -0.47 2.13 12.67
C ARG A 135 -0.91 2.51 11.25
N LEU A 136 -1.15 1.52 10.41
CA LEU A 136 -1.52 1.71 9.01
C LEU A 136 -2.79 2.56 8.85
N TRP A 137 -3.82 2.25 9.62
CA TRP A 137 -5.17 2.75 9.34
C TRP A 137 -5.32 4.25 9.56
N GLY A 138 -4.82 4.75 10.70
CA GLY A 138 -4.81 6.20 10.96
C GLY A 138 -3.93 6.99 9.99
N LEU A 139 -2.91 6.38 9.38
CA LEU A 139 -2.13 7.01 8.32
C LEU A 139 -2.89 7.01 6.99
N LEU A 140 -3.60 5.94 6.64
CA LEU A 140 -4.41 5.89 5.42
C LEU A 140 -5.58 6.86 5.46
N ALA A 141 -6.26 6.97 6.60
CA ALA A 141 -7.26 7.99 6.88
C ALA A 141 -6.76 9.40 6.50
N GLN A 142 -5.53 9.74 6.89
CA GLN A 142 -4.90 11.01 6.53
C GLN A 142 -4.46 11.11 5.06
N ALA A 143 -4.23 9.98 4.39
CA ALA A 143 -3.76 9.92 3.01
C ALA A 143 -4.89 10.07 1.98
N PHE A 144 -6.11 9.63 2.31
CA PHE A 144 -7.27 9.66 1.40
C PHE A 144 -7.52 11.04 0.77
N PRO A 145 -7.63 12.14 1.54
CA PRO A 145 -7.86 13.47 0.95
C PRO A 145 -6.65 14.04 0.19
N ARG A 146 -5.50 13.36 0.23
CA ARG A 146 -4.26 13.77 -0.46
C ARG A 146 -4.05 13.05 -1.78
N CYS A 147 -4.88 12.06 -2.12
CA CYS A 147 -4.75 11.29 -3.35
C CYS A 147 -5.86 11.68 -4.34
N ASP A 148 -5.54 11.71 -5.63
CA ASP A 148 -6.52 11.99 -6.69
C ASP A 148 -7.53 10.85 -6.80
N HIS A 149 -7.05 9.60 -6.67
CA HIS A 149 -7.91 8.42 -6.65
C HIS A 149 -7.49 7.45 -5.54
N VAL A 150 -8.48 6.88 -4.87
CA VAL A 150 -8.29 5.79 -3.90
C VAL A 150 -9.20 4.63 -4.29
N SER A 151 -8.66 3.42 -4.31
CA SER A 151 -9.45 2.19 -4.38
C SER A 151 -9.08 1.28 -3.23
N VAL A 152 -10.09 0.83 -2.49
CA VAL A 152 -9.92 -0.07 -1.34
C VAL A 152 -10.42 -1.46 -1.71
N TYR A 153 -9.57 -2.45 -1.50
CA TYR A 153 -9.78 -3.83 -1.87
C TYR A 153 -9.81 -4.73 -0.63
N ASP A 154 -10.91 -5.43 -0.41
CA ASP A 154 -10.98 -6.55 0.53
C ASP A 154 -10.41 -7.81 -0.14
N ASN A 155 -9.29 -8.31 0.40
CA ASN A 155 -8.63 -9.52 -0.10
C ASN A 155 -8.70 -10.68 0.91
N SER A 156 -9.77 -10.71 1.73
CA SER A 156 -9.98 -11.78 2.72
C SER A 156 -10.59 -13.05 2.12
N SER A 157 -11.31 -12.94 1.00
CA SER A 157 -11.88 -14.07 0.25
C SER A 157 -10.82 -14.89 -0.48
N SER A 158 -11.13 -16.15 -0.78
CA SER A 158 -10.33 -17.02 -1.66
C SER A 158 -10.49 -16.68 -3.15
N THR A 159 -11.50 -15.89 -3.53
CA THR A 159 -11.79 -15.51 -4.92
C THR A 159 -10.96 -14.32 -5.42
N GLY A 160 -10.09 -13.76 -4.58
CA GLY A 160 -9.26 -12.59 -4.89
C GLY A 160 -9.82 -11.26 -4.36
N PRO A 161 -9.12 -10.14 -4.64
CA PRO A 161 -9.46 -8.83 -4.11
C PRO A 161 -10.75 -8.28 -4.73
N ARG A 162 -11.69 -7.84 -3.88
CA ARG A 162 -12.91 -7.14 -4.29
C ARG A 162 -12.86 -5.66 -3.88
N ILE A 163 -13.29 -4.77 -4.76
CA ILE A 163 -13.41 -3.35 -4.41
C ILE A 163 -14.55 -3.19 -3.39
N VAL A 164 -14.27 -2.50 -2.28
CA VAL A 164 -15.24 -2.20 -1.23
C VAL A 164 -15.48 -0.71 -1.05
N ALA A 165 -14.60 0.14 -1.56
CA ALA A 165 -14.79 1.58 -1.60
C ALA A 165 -13.89 2.22 -2.66
N GLN A 166 -14.35 3.32 -3.25
CA GLN A 166 -13.56 4.15 -4.15
C GLN A 166 -13.73 5.61 -3.80
N PHE A 167 -12.66 6.38 -3.90
CA PHE A 167 -12.68 7.82 -3.68
C PHE A 167 -12.03 8.54 -4.86
N THR A 168 -12.56 9.71 -5.20
CA THR A 168 -11.94 10.67 -6.12
C THR A 168 -11.89 12.03 -5.44
N ASP A 169 -10.71 12.65 -5.41
CA ASP A 169 -10.46 13.92 -4.72
C ASP A 169 -10.96 13.94 -3.26
N GLY A 170 -10.80 12.81 -2.56
CA GLY A 170 -11.25 12.64 -1.18
C GLY A 170 -12.75 12.36 -1.00
N HIS A 171 -13.54 12.37 -2.07
CA HIS A 171 -14.98 12.09 -2.03
C HIS A 171 -15.28 10.64 -2.42
N LEU A 172 -16.16 9.99 -1.65
CA LEU A 172 -16.62 8.63 -1.95
C LEU A 172 -17.36 8.62 -3.29
N VAL A 173 -17.00 7.69 -4.17
CA VAL A 173 -17.65 7.43 -5.45
C VAL A 173 -18.48 6.16 -5.33
N GLY A 174 -19.79 6.28 -5.59
CA GLY A 174 -20.74 5.18 -5.44
C GLY A 174 -21.01 4.82 -3.98
N GLU A 175 -21.35 3.55 -3.73
CA GLU A 175 -21.60 3.03 -2.39
C GLU A 175 -20.42 2.19 -1.89
N ALA A 176 -20.04 2.42 -0.63
CA ALA A 176 -19.06 1.57 0.03
C ALA A 176 -19.72 0.31 0.60
N THR A 177 -19.08 -0.84 0.40
CA THR A 177 -19.52 -2.17 0.89
C THR A 177 -18.53 -2.72 1.90
N TRP A 178 -18.32 -1.95 2.97
CA TRP A 178 -17.36 -2.26 4.03
C TRP A 178 -17.64 -3.62 4.70
N PRO A 179 -16.66 -4.53 4.77
CA PRO A 179 -16.74 -5.69 5.65
C PRO A 179 -16.93 -5.26 7.11
N ALA A 180 -17.61 -6.08 7.92
CA ALA A 180 -17.85 -5.78 9.33
C ALA A 180 -16.58 -5.60 10.18
N TRP A 181 -15.46 -6.17 9.73
CA TRP A 181 -14.15 -6.07 10.38
C TRP A 181 -13.35 -4.81 9.98
N THR A 182 -13.88 -3.97 9.08
CA THR A 182 -13.15 -2.81 8.54
C THR A 182 -12.65 -1.91 9.69
N PRO A 183 -11.39 -1.47 9.65
CA PRO A 183 -10.85 -0.53 10.64
C PRO A 183 -11.70 0.74 10.73
N VAL A 184 -12.03 1.16 11.96
CA VAL A 184 -12.86 2.33 12.25
C VAL A 184 -12.32 3.60 11.59
N ASP A 185 -11.00 3.75 11.54
CA ASP A 185 -10.33 4.89 10.90
C ASP A 185 -10.73 5.06 9.43
N LEU A 186 -11.09 3.99 8.72
CA LEU A 186 -11.46 4.06 7.31
C LEU A 186 -12.96 4.32 7.12
N THR A 187 -13.81 3.82 8.01
CA THR A 187 -15.26 3.98 7.91
C THR A 187 -15.73 5.39 8.31
N SER A 188 -15.01 6.05 9.21
CA SER A 188 -15.33 7.42 9.65
C SER A 188 -15.23 8.47 8.53
N HIS A 189 -14.46 8.19 7.48
CA HIS A 189 -14.36 9.04 6.28
C HIS A 189 -15.52 8.88 5.30
N THR A 190 -16.48 7.99 5.57
CA THR A 190 -17.62 7.74 4.67
C THR A 190 -18.95 8.33 5.15
N SER A 191 -18.99 8.92 6.35
CA SER A 191 -20.16 9.67 6.83
C SER A 191 -20.31 10.99 6.06
N ARG A 192 -21.15 10.93 5.02
CA ARG A 192 -21.80 12.01 4.25
C ARG A 192 -21.24 13.42 4.48
N GLY A 193 -20.60 13.96 3.43
CA GLY A 193 -20.72 15.38 3.15
C GLY A 193 -22.19 15.69 2.88
N GLU A 194 -22.87 16.29 3.84
CA GLU A 194 -24.05 17.09 3.55
C GLU A 194 -23.56 18.33 2.78
N HIS A 195 -23.93 18.43 1.51
CA HIS A 195 -23.78 19.67 0.77
C HIS A 195 -24.81 20.69 1.29
N PRO A 196 -24.43 21.97 1.47
CA PRO A 196 -25.38 23.07 1.65
C PRO A 196 -26.16 23.36 0.37
#